data_AF-A0A928HBP6-F1
#
_entry.id   AF-A0A928HBP6-F1
#
_cell.length_a   1.000
_cell.length_b   1.000
_cell.length_c   1.000
_cell.angle_alpha   90.00
_cell.angle_beta   90.00
_cell.angle_gamma   90.00
#
_symmetry.space_group_name_H-M   'P 1'
#
loop_
_entity.id
_entity.type
_entity.pdbx_description
1 polymer ?
#
loop_
_entity_poly.entity_id
_entity_poly.type
_entity_poly.pdbx_seq_one_letter_code
_entity_poly.pdbx_strand_id
1 'polypeptide(L)' 'MASKNKNEPEFEKILEELEKLLAEMESGSLSLDASITKYERAKECLDICKKKLDDAELRISKIDGDIAEPFDIEAQ' A
#
# COMPACT_ATOMS: atom_id res chain seq x y z
N MET A 1 -28.61 1.31 -1.04
CA MET A 1 -27.96 1.50 0.27
C MET A 1 -26.53 1.00 0.12
N ALA A 2 -25.56 1.91 0.18
CA ALA A 2 -24.17 1.63 -0.18
C ALA A 2 -23.52 0.75 0.90
N SER A 3 -23.17 -0.48 0.52
CA SER A 3 -22.34 -1.38 1.32
C SER A 3 -20.95 -0.76 1.46
N LYS A 4 -20.79 0.07 2.50
CA LYS A 4 -19.53 0.71 2.85
C LYS A 4 -18.58 -0.37 3.35
N ASN A 5 -17.79 -0.89 2.43
CA ASN A 5 -16.73 -1.85 2.69
C ASN A 5 -15.71 -1.12 3.59
N LYS A 6 -15.63 -1.47 4.89
CA LYS A 6 -14.74 -0.80 5.87
C LYS A 6 -13.26 -0.80 5.47
N ASN A 7 -12.88 -1.62 4.48
CA ASN A 7 -11.51 -1.79 4.00
C ASN A 7 -11.03 -0.70 3.02
N GLU A 8 -11.94 -0.08 2.28
CA GLU A 8 -11.65 0.96 1.29
C GLU A 8 -11.04 2.23 1.90
N PRO A 9 -11.60 2.82 2.98
CA PRO A 9 -11.01 3.99 3.61
C PRO A 9 -9.69 3.69 4.34
N GLU A 10 -9.32 2.42 4.56
CA GLU A 10 -8.02 2.06 5.13
C GLU A 10 -6.94 1.98 4.05
N PHE A 11 -7.25 1.51 2.84
CA PHE A 11 -6.27 1.48 1.74
C PHE A 11 -5.87 2.90 1.34
N GLU A 12 -6.85 3.75 1.02
CA GLU A 12 -6.60 5.12 0.57
C GLU A 12 -5.83 5.93 1.62
N LYS A 13 -6.12 5.72 2.90
CA LYS A 13 -5.38 6.39 3.99
C LYS A 13 -3.92 5.96 4.07
N ILE A 14 -3.64 4.66 3.95
CA ILE A 14 -2.26 4.16 3.99
C ILE A 14 -1.49 4.59 2.75
N LEU A 15 -2.16 4.64 1.60
CA LEU A 15 -1.57 5.17 0.37
C LEU A 15 -1.24 6.67 0.50
N GLU A 16 -2.17 7.48 1.02
CA GLU A 16 -1.93 8.91 1.27
C GLU A 16 -0.79 9.13 2.27
N GLU A 17 -0.68 8.28 3.29
CA GLU A 17 0.43 8.31 4.24
C GLU A 17 1.76 7.98 3.57
N LEU A 18 1.81 6.96 2.71
CA LEU A 18 2.99 6.59 1.93
C LEU A 18 3.43 7.74 1.02
N GLU A 19 2.50 8.38 0.31
CA GLU A 19 2.79 9.54 -0.55
C GLU A 19 3.38 10.72 0.24
N LYS A 20 2.85 11.00 1.43
CA LYS A 20 3.40 12.04 2.32
C LYS A 20 4.81 11.71 2.78
N LEU A 21 5.06 10.46 3.18
CA LEU A 21 6.39 10.02 3.59
C LEU A 21 7.40 10.16 2.46
N LEU A 22 7.04 9.75 1.24
CA LEU A 22 7.87 9.89 0.06
C LEU A 22 8.17 11.37 -0.25
N ALA A 23 7.15 12.24 -0.25
CA ALA A 23 7.33 13.67 -0.48
C ALA A 23 8.26 14.32 0.57
N GLU A 24 8.14 13.92 1.83
CA GLU A 24 9.02 14.39 2.89
C GLU A 24 10.45 13.87 2.75
N MET A 25 10.64 12.64 2.26
CA MET A 25 11.96 12.06 1.96
C MET A 25 12.62 12.74 0.76
N GLU A 26 11.86 13.05 -0.29
CA GLU A 26 12.34 13.78 -1.48
C GLU A 26 12.68 15.25 -1.18
N SER A 27 12.11 15.83 -0.13
CA SER A 27 12.41 17.22 0.28
C SER A 27 13.90 17.45 0.63
N GLY A 28 14.67 16.39 0.89
CA GLY A 28 16.10 16.46 1.17
C GLY A 28 16.45 17.13 2.50
N SER A 29 15.46 17.45 3.33
CA SER A 29 15.63 18.20 4.59
C SER A 29 15.80 17.31 5.83
N LEU A 30 15.84 15.99 5.65
CA LEU A 30 15.87 15.02 6.74
C LEU A 30 17.29 14.68 7.19
N SER A 31 17.45 14.51 8.50
CA SER A 31 18.64 13.86 9.04
C SER A 31 18.68 12.39 8.64
N LEU A 32 19.86 11.77 8.73
CA LEU A 32 20.02 10.34 8.44
C LEU A 32 19.09 9.47 9.30
N ASP A 33 19.01 9.77 10.61
CA ASP A 33 18.14 9.05 11.56
C ASP A 33 16.65 9.19 11.18
N ALA A 34 16.20 10.42 10.89
CA ALA A 34 14.84 10.66 10.43
C ALA A 34 14.52 9.99 9.10
N SER A 35 15.51 9.89 8.20
CA SER A 35 15.37 9.21 6.91
C SER A 35 15.18 7.70 7.09
N ILE A 36 15.88 7.09 8.04
CA ILE A 36 15.73 5.67 8.38
C ILE A 36 14.33 5.42 8.94
N THR A 37 13.88 6.23 9.92
CA THR A 37 12.54 6.08 10.50
C THR A 37 11.43 6.23 9.45
N LYS A 38 11.53 7.20 8.55
CA LYS A 38 10.53 7.36 7.48
C LYS A 38 10.56 6.22 6.48
N TYR A 39 11.74 5.71 6.15
CA TYR A 39 11.86 4.53 5.29
C TYR A 39 11.20 3.29 5.91
N GLU A 40 11.41 3.04 7.21
CA GLU A 40 10.76 1.92 7.92
C GLU A 40 9.23 2.05 7.86
N ARG A 41 8.71 3.26 8.11
CA ARG A 41 7.27 3.50 8.02
C ARG A 41 6.75 3.37 6.59
N ALA A 42 7.46 3.89 5.59
CA ALA A 42 7.10 3.78 4.19
C ALA A 42 7.05 2.31 3.74
N LYS A 43 8.00 1.49 4.19
CA LYS A 43 8.02 0.05 3.95
C LYS A 43 6.80 -0.64 4.56
N GLU A 44 6.45 -0.30 5.81
CA GLU A 44 5.26 -0.87 6.45
C GLU A 44 3.97 -0.48 5.72
N CYS A 45 3.83 0.78 5.30
CA CYS A 45 2.71 1.23 4.48
C CYS A 45 2.63 0.45 3.16
N LEU A 46 3.78 0.23 2.49
CA LEU A 46 3.85 -0.55 1.26
C LEU A 46 3.41 -2.00 1.45
N ASP A 47 3.87 -2.66 2.52
CA ASP A 47 3.50 -4.04 2.82
C ASP A 47 1.99 -4.18 3.07
N ILE A 48 1.38 -3.20 3.75
CA ILE A 48 -0.07 -3.19 3.97
C ILE A 48 -0.83 -2.96 2.67
N CYS A 49 -0.35 -2.05 1.81
CA CYS A 49 -0.94 -1.82 0.49
C CYS A 49 -0.90 -3.09 -0.38
N LYS A 50 0.27 -3.76 -0.46
CA LYS A 50 0.43 -5.03 -1.19
C LYS A 50 -0.55 -6.08 -0.71
N LYS A 51 -0.62 -6.31 0.60
CA LYS A 51 -1.55 -7.28 1.19
C LYS A 51 -3.01 -7.01 0.84
N LYS A 52 -3.42 -5.73 0.84
CA LYS A 52 -4.79 -5.35 0.46
C LYS A 52 -5.06 -5.59 -1.04
N LEU A 53 -4.06 -5.39 -1.89
CA LEU A 53 -4.16 -5.69 -3.33
C LEU A 53 -4.25 -7.19 -3.57
N ASP A 54 -3.40 -8.00 -2.93
CA ASP A 54 -3.46 -9.46 -2.99
C ASP A 54 -4.82 -10.01 -2.52
N ASP A 55 -5.34 -9.47 -1.41
CA ASP A 55 -6.66 -9.84 -0.89
C ASP A 55 -7.78 -9.47 -1.89
N ALA A 56 -7.66 -8.33 -2.58
CA ALA A 56 -8.64 -7.91 -3.57
C ALA A 56 -8.60 -8.80 -4.82
N GLU A 57 -7.40 -9.12 -5.30
CA GLU A 57 -7.18 -9.97 -6.46
C GLU A 57 -7.65 -11.41 -6.22
N LEU A 58 -7.33 -11.97 -5.05
CA LEU A 58 -7.84 -13.29 -4.64
C LEU A 58 -9.38 -13.31 -4.59
N ARG A 59 -10.01 -12.20 -4.20
CA ARG A 59 -11.47 -12.08 -4.21
C ARG A 59 -12.02 -12.04 -5.63
N ILE A 60 -11.35 -11.35 -6.55
CA ILE A 60 -11.72 -11.28 -7.98
C ILE A 60 -11.57 -12.67 -8.63
N SER A 61 -10.42 -13.33 -8.45
CA SER A 61 -10.16 -14.68 -8.97
C SER A 61 -11.19 -15.70 -8.49
N LYS A 62 -11.64 -15.64 -7.22
CA LYS A 62 -12.72 -16.49 -6.71
C LYS A 62 -14.08 -16.25 -7.40
N ILE A 63 -14.33 -15.05 -7.91
CA ILE A 63 -15.55 -14.72 -8.65
C ILE A 63 -15.44 -15.20 -10.10
N ASP A 64 -14.30 -14.96 -10.75
CA ASP A 64 -14.07 -15.34 -12.15
C ASP A 64 -13.78 -16.85 -12.34
N GLY A 65 -13.44 -17.56 -11.26
CA GLY A 65 -13.09 -18.99 -11.32
C GLY A 65 -11.69 -19.25 -11.85
N ASP A 66 -10.85 -18.22 -11.91
CA ASP A 66 -9.47 -18.27 -12.39
C ASP A 66 -8.47 -18.38 -11.21
N ILE A 67 -7.19 -18.69 -11.47
CA ILE A 67 -6.15 -18.76 -10.44
C ILE A 67 -5.45 -17.39 -10.39
N ALA A 68 -5.63 -16.62 -9.31
CA ALA A 68 -4.91 -15.36 -9.13
C ALA A 68 -3.39 -15.60 -9.01
N GLU A 69 -2.61 -14.85 -9.79
CA GLU A 69 -1.17 -14.68 -9.61
C GLU A 69 -0.91 -13.42 -8.77
N PRO A 70 -0.12 -13.50 -7.69
CA PRO A 70 0.04 -12.42 -6.71
C PRO A 70 0.44 -11.08 -7.34
N PHE A 71 0.01 -9.98 -6.73
CA PHE A 71 0.29 -8.64 -7.20
C PHE A 71 1.74 -8.24 -6.88
N ASP A 72 2.65 -8.59 -7.79
CA ASP A 72 4.06 -8.21 -7.70
C ASP A 72 4.28 -6.77 -8.19
N ILE A 73 4.67 -5.88 -7.26
CA ILE A 73 5.09 -4.49 -7.57
C ILE A 73 6.50 -4.46 -8.23
N GLU A 74 7.18 -5.60 -8.36
CA GLU A 74 8.46 -5.69 -9.10
C GLU A 74 8.24 -5.68 -10.61
N ALA A 75 7.80 -4.53 -11.14
CA ALA A 75 7.76 -4.25 -12.57
C ALA A 75 8.42 -2.89 -12.87
N GLN A 76 9.75 -2.95 -13.02
CA GLN A 76 10.66 -2.06 -13.78
C GLN A 76 10.97 -0.65 -13.25
#